data_AF-W6MKB9-F1
#
_entry.id   AF-W6MKB9-F1
#
_cell.length_a   1.000
_cell.length_b   1.000
_cell.length_c   1.000
_cell.angle_alpha   90.00
_cell.angle_beta   90.00
_cell.angle_gamma   90.00
#
_symmetry.space_group_name_H-M   'P 1'
#
loop_
_entity.id
_entity.type
_entity.pdbx_description
1 polymer ?
#
loop_
_entity_poly.entity_id
_entity_poly.type
_entity_poly.pdbx_seq_one_letter_code
_entity_poly.pdbx_strand_id
1 'polypeptide(L)'
;MDKLLKLKNNELANIAKVCGMALAISATQKTELASAIAHNLTPGFVGDKQIDLVAIDVGLVNFSFARLTLPHGIYSTPILQQWYKMDLFAWSKVPRDFHPSSFAKLVNKVVFDLIYGSAAPDLVIVERQRFRTMGNKNVFEHILRTNVLESMLYSSLETLQRVNPKKYCTQLVPSSPQTMVHYWAPPKTQGPVTAKQSKEMRMKLVDHWLKLALVGSKSRFRLVDSAIFQPSQLLKAKSDSRRLYDFMEIFNENNKHKISVSESSAKAKGDDLADSLLYGLSWVDYERNKHELWDAIEAGNVSERLDEITSRHFEEISSILKPK
;
A
#
# COMPACT_ATOMS: atom_id res chain seq x y z
N MET A 1 -28.51 -5.77 5.14
CA MET A 1 -28.80 -4.66 4.19
C MET A 1 -29.65 -3.57 4.84
N ASP A 2 -30.80 -3.92 5.45
CA ASP A 2 -31.75 -2.96 6.06
C ASP A 2 -31.15 -2.02 7.10
N LYS A 3 -30.19 -2.51 7.90
CA LYS A 3 -29.49 -1.70 8.91
C LYS A 3 -28.66 -0.57 8.27
N LEU A 4 -28.00 -0.81 7.14
CA LEU A 4 -27.22 0.21 6.41
C LEU A 4 -28.11 1.27 5.75
N LEU A 5 -29.32 0.90 5.32
CA LEU A 5 -30.26 1.86 4.74
C LEU A 5 -30.76 2.90 5.75
N LYS A 6 -30.57 2.68 7.05
CA LYS A 6 -30.88 3.68 8.09
C LYS A 6 -29.82 4.77 8.21
N LEU A 7 -28.61 4.54 7.70
CA LEU A 7 -27.51 5.49 7.77
C LEU A 7 -27.68 6.65 6.78
N LYS A 8 -27.10 7.79 7.12
CA LYS A 8 -27.01 8.96 6.24
C LYS A 8 -25.98 8.70 5.13
N ASN A 9 -26.10 9.40 4.01
CA ASN A 9 -25.17 9.23 2.88
C ASN A 9 -23.72 9.56 3.23
N ASN A 10 -23.48 10.51 4.13
CA ASN A 10 -22.15 10.84 4.62
C ASN A 10 -21.55 9.70 5.47
N GLU A 11 -22.37 9.00 6.27
CA GLU A 11 -21.93 7.83 7.05
C GLU A 11 -21.55 6.68 6.10
N LEU A 12 -22.39 6.39 5.10
CA LEU A 12 -22.07 5.38 4.07
C LEU A 12 -20.79 5.74 3.30
N ALA A 13 -20.62 7.01 2.92
CA ALA A 13 -19.40 7.48 2.27
C ALA A 13 -18.17 7.36 3.18
N ASN A 14 -18.33 7.60 4.48
CA ASN A 14 -17.25 7.42 5.47
C ASN A 14 -16.90 5.95 5.66
N ILE A 15 -17.88 5.03 5.74
CA ILE A 15 -17.65 3.58 5.76
C ILE A 15 -16.82 3.17 4.53
N ALA A 16 -17.25 3.59 3.33
CA ALA A 16 -16.53 3.31 2.10
C ALA A 16 -15.08 3.83 2.16
N LYS A 17 -14.88 5.04 2.70
CA LYS A 17 -13.55 5.65 2.86
C LYS A 17 -12.66 4.85 3.81
N VAL A 18 -13.14 4.52 5.01
CA VAL A 18 -12.32 3.85 6.04
C VAL A 18 -12.10 2.36 5.76
N CYS A 19 -12.91 1.76 4.88
CA CYS A 19 -12.75 0.37 4.43
C CYS A 19 -12.12 0.24 3.03
N GLY A 20 -11.58 1.32 2.47
CA GLY A 20 -10.83 1.25 1.22
C GLY A 20 -11.67 1.04 -0.06
N MET A 21 -12.99 1.27 0.00
CA MET A 21 -13.90 1.01 -1.12
C MET A 21 -13.89 2.18 -2.10
N ALA A 22 -13.55 1.91 -3.36
CA ALA A 22 -13.59 2.90 -4.44
C ALA A 22 -15.00 3.00 -5.03
N LEU A 23 -15.93 3.60 -4.29
CA LEU A 23 -17.32 3.77 -4.70
C LEU A 23 -17.53 5.13 -5.40
N ALA A 24 -18.34 5.16 -6.46
CA ALA A 24 -18.68 6.37 -7.20
C ALA A 24 -19.74 7.22 -6.45
N ILE A 25 -19.39 7.75 -5.28
CA ILE A 25 -20.33 8.32 -4.31
C ILE A 25 -21.19 9.47 -4.86
N SER A 26 -20.75 10.20 -5.89
CA SER A 26 -21.43 11.40 -6.39
C SER A 26 -22.66 11.16 -7.26
N ALA A 27 -22.93 9.93 -7.69
CA ALA A 27 -24.06 9.61 -8.60
C ALA A 27 -24.83 8.33 -8.22
N THR A 28 -24.41 7.62 -7.19
CA THR A 28 -24.97 6.32 -6.81
C THR A 28 -26.18 6.49 -5.91
N GLN A 29 -27.28 5.77 -6.20
CA GLN A 29 -28.44 5.77 -5.32
C GLN A 29 -28.08 5.19 -3.95
N LYS A 30 -28.67 5.68 -2.86
CA LYS A 30 -28.35 5.24 -1.48
C LYS A 30 -28.44 3.71 -1.31
N THR A 31 -29.39 3.08 -1.99
CA THR A 31 -29.59 1.62 -2.02
C THR A 31 -28.43 0.88 -2.65
N GLU A 32 -27.95 1.35 -3.80
CA GLU A 32 -26.78 0.80 -4.50
C GLU A 32 -25.51 0.95 -3.65
N LEU A 33 -25.34 2.12 -3.00
CA LEU A 33 -24.22 2.38 -2.11
C LEU A 33 -24.23 1.44 -0.89
N ALA A 34 -25.38 1.29 -0.24
CA ALA A 34 -25.55 0.37 0.88
C ALA A 34 -25.34 -1.10 0.48
N SER A 35 -25.81 -1.50 -0.71
CA SER A 35 -25.60 -2.85 -1.25
C SER A 35 -24.11 -3.12 -1.53
N ALA A 36 -23.43 -2.18 -2.18
CA ALA A 36 -22.00 -2.28 -2.46
C ALA A 36 -21.17 -2.36 -1.15
N ILE A 37 -21.52 -1.56 -0.15
CA ILE A 37 -20.89 -1.61 1.18
C ILE A 37 -21.13 -2.97 1.84
N ALA A 38 -22.38 -3.45 1.87
CA ALA A 38 -22.70 -4.76 2.46
C ALA A 38 -21.89 -5.89 1.83
N HIS A 39 -21.74 -5.90 0.51
CA HIS A 39 -20.96 -6.90 -0.20
C HIS A 39 -19.46 -6.84 0.17
N ASN A 40 -18.90 -5.64 0.26
CA ASN A 40 -17.47 -5.42 0.49
C ASN A 40 -17.05 -5.41 1.98
N LEU A 41 -18.01 -5.34 2.92
CA LEU A 41 -17.76 -5.43 4.35
C LEU A 41 -17.52 -6.86 4.82
N THR A 42 -17.83 -7.86 4.00
CA THR A 42 -17.55 -9.26 4.30
C THR A 42 -16.05 -9.42 4.54
N PRO A 43 -15.60 -9.78 5.75
CA PRO A 43 -14.17 -9.82 6.03
C PRO A 43 -13.48 -10.98 5.31
N GLY A 44 -12.36 -10.70 4.64
CA GLY A 44 -11.65 -11.70 3.82
C GLY A 44 -10.68 -12.57 4.61
N PHE A 45 -10.06 -12.01 5.66
CA PHE A 45 -9.06 -12.69 6.49
C PHE A 45 -9.55 -12.74 7.94
N VAL A 46 -9.95 -13.92 8.41
CA VAL A 46 -10.49 -14.11 9.76
C VAL A 46 -9.50 -14.88 10.64
N GLY A 47 -9.30 -14.39 11.87
CA GLY A 47 -8.55 -15.06 12.93
C GLY A 47 -7.07 -14.67 13.00
N ASP A 48 -6.35 -15.37 13.88
CA ASP A 48 -4.97 -15.03 14.28
C ASP A 48 -3.89 -15.73 13.44
N LYS A 49 -4.23 -16.21 12.24
CA LYS A 49 -3.25 -16.82 11.35
C LYS A 49 -2.27 -15.77 10.83
N GLN A 50 -1.01 -16.16 10.68
CA GLN A 50 -0.03 -15.30 10.04
C GLN A 50 -0.48 -14.93 8.62
N ILE A 51 -0.27 -13.67 8.23
CA ILE A 51 -0.50 -13.18 6.87
C ILE A 51 0.81 -12.57 6.38
N ASP A 52 1.34 -13.08 5.27
CA ASP A 52 2.46 -12.50 4.54
C ASP A 52 1.96 -11.74 3.32
N LEU A 53 2.22 -10.43 3.27
CA LEU A 53 1.74 -9.57 2.19
C LEU A 53 2.88 -8.82 1.49
N VAL A 54 2.68 -8.57 0.20
CA VAL A 54 3.54 -7.72 -0.62
C VAL A 54 2.70 -6.59 -1.22
N ALA A 55 3.04 -5.35 -0.90
CA ALA A 55 2.38 -4.17 -1.45
C ALA A 55 3.30 -3.49 -2.48
N ILE A 56 2.78 -3.25 -3.68
CA ILE A 56 3.53 -2.80 -4.86
C ILE A 56 3.00 -1.46 -5.34
N ASP A 57 3.89 -0.48 -5.47
CA ASP A 57 3.73 0.72 -6.29
C ASP A 57 4.41 0.49 -7.64
N VAL A 58 3.60 0.40 -8.69
CA VAL A 58 4.04 -0.07 -10.00
C VAL A 58 4.76 1.04 -10.76
N GLY A 59 6.02 0.78 -11.09
CA GLY A 59 6.82 1.65 -11.94
C GLY A 59 7.84 0.83 -12.73
N LEU A 60 8.38 1.39 -13.81
CA LEU A 60 9.46 0.73 -14.57
C LEU A 60 10.84 1.14 -14.05
N VAL A 61 11.01 2.43 -13.71
CA VAL A 61 12.27 3.01 -13.22
C VAL A 61 12.21 3.25 -11.70
N ASN A 62 11.01 3.31 -11.15
CA ASN A 62 10.69 3.59 -9.76
C ASN A 62 9.82 2.49 -9.15
N PHE A 63 9.96 1.23 -9.60
CA PHE A 63 9.23 0.12 -9.01
C PHE A 63 9.53 0.04 -7.53
N SER A 64 8.49 0.00 -6.71
CA SER A 64 8.64 0.02 -5.26
C SER A 64 7.76 -1.04 -4.65
N PHE A 65 8.28 -1.77 -3.65
CA PHE A 65 7.48 -2.73 -2.92
C PHE A 65 7.87 -2.80 -1.45
N ALA A 66 6.89 -3.08 -0.60
CA ALA A 66 7.05 -3.40 0.81
C ALA A 66 6.51 -4.81 1.08
N ARG A 67 7.32 -5.64 1.74
CA ARG A 67 6.88 -6.94 2.27
C ARG A 67 6.63 -6.82 3.76
N LEU A 68 5.44 -7.20 4.18
CA LEU A 68 5.01 -7.16 5.57
C LEU A 68 4.56 -8.55 6.01
N THR A 69 4.94 -8.93 7.23
CA THR A 69 4.39 -10.11 7.92
C THR A 69 3.50 -9.63 9.06
N LEU A 70 2.31 -10.19 9.16
CA LEU A 70 1.40 -10.01 10.28
C LEU A 70 1.33 -11.31 11.06
N PRO A 71 2.11 -11.48 12.16
CA PRO A 71 2.26 -12.78 12.83
C PRO A 71 0.96 -13.35 13.41
N HIS A 72 0.04 -12.47 13.81
CA HIS A 72 -1.26 -12.86 14.40
C HIS A 72 -2.40 -12.20 13.64
N GLY A 73 -2.39 -12.38 12.31
CA GLY A 73 -3.42 -11.86 11.42
C GLY A 73 -3.53 -10.34 11.44
N ILE A 74 -4.66 -9.84 10.93
CA ILE A 74 -4.88 -8.42 10.72
C ILE A 74 -4.74 -7.60 12.00
N TYR A 75 -4.96 -8.14 13.20
CA TYR A 75 -4.90 -7.39 14.47
C TYR A 75 -3.47 -7.15 14.98
N SER A 76 -2.49 -7.89 14.50
CA SER A 76 -1.09 -7.73 14.90
C SER A 76 -0.43 -6.51 14.25
N THR A 77 0.55 -5.90 14.94
CA THR A 77 1.39 -4.85 14.32
C THR A 77 2.25 -5.48 13.21
N PRO A 78 2.11 -5.04 11.95
CA PRO A 78 2.90 -5.55 10.83
C PRO A 78 4.41 -5.43 11.06
N ILE A 79 5.16 -6.42 10.60
CA ILE A 79 6.63 -6.43 10.59
C ILE A 79 7.08 -6.18 9.16
N LEU A 80 7.81 -5.09 8.94
CA LEU A 80 8.48 -4.82 7.68
C LEU A 80 9.64 -5.79 7.51
N GLN A 81 9.55 -6.64 6.48
CA GLN A 81 10.53 -7.67 6.16
C GLN A 81 11.49 -7.20 5.08
N GLN A 82 10.97 -6.58 4.02
CA GLN A 82 11.74 -6.08 2.88
C GLN A 82 11.09 -4.80 2.40
N TRP A 83 11.88 -3.85 1.91
CA TRP A 83 11.32 -2.60 1.40
C TRP A 83 12.23 -2.04 0.33
N TYR A 84 11.87 -2.12 -0.95
CA TYR A 84 12.79 -1.77 -2.04
C TYR A 84 12.19 -0.72 -2.96
N LYS A 85 13.08 0.06 -3.58
CA LYS A 85 12.81 0.84 -4.78
C LYS A 85 13.90 0.55 -5.82
N MET A 86 13.51 0.27 -7.05
CA MET A 86 14.46 -0.10 -8.10
C MET A 86 14.00 0.26 -9.52
N ASP A 87 14.98 0.37 -10.42
CA ASP A 87 14.76 0.36 -11.86
C ASP A 87 14.74 -1.09 -12.34
N LEU A 88 13.58 -1.55 -12.81
CA LEU A 88 13.37 -2.95 -13.18
C LEU A 88 14.27 -3.37 -14.35
N PHE A 89 14.58 -2.48 -15.28
CA PHE A 89 15.46 -2.83 -16.41
C PHE A 89 16.90 -2.98 -15.95
N ALA A 90 17.39 -2.06 -15.10
CA ALA A 90 18.73 -2.13 -14.55
C ALA A 90 18.91 -3.39 -13.69
N TRP A 91 17.96 -3.64 -12.79
CA TRP A 91 17.97 -4.82 -11.91
C TRP A 91 17.89 -6.14 -12.69
N SER A 92 16.92 -6.25 -13.60
CA SER A 92 16.66 -7.51 -14.31
C SER A 92 17.66 -7.78 -15.44
N LYS A 93 18.42 -6.77 -15.87
CA LYS A 93 19.25 -6.79 -17.09
C LYS A 93 18.47 -7.12 -18.37
N VAL A 94 17.14 -6.92 -18.35
CA VAL A 94 16.29 -7.03 -19.55
C VAL A 94 16.44 -5.74 -20.36
N PRO A 95 16.52 -5.81 -21.70
CA PRO A 95 16.62 -4.61 -22.54
C PRO A 95 15.47 -3.62 -22.28
N ARG A 96 15.80 -2.32 -22.30
CA ARG A 96 14.84 -1.22 -22.17
C ARG A 96 14.15 -0.92 -23.50
N ASP A 97 13.55 -1.94 -24.10
CA ASP A 97 12.69 -1.80 -25.27
C ASP A 97 11.22 -1.94 -24.87
N PHE A 98 10.31 -1.58 -25.78
CA PHE A 98 8.87 -1.81 -25.59
C PHE A 98 8.42 -3.03 -26.42
N HIS A 99 9.13 -4.14 -26.25
CA HIS A 99 8.80 -5.41 -26.92
C HIS A 99 8.04 -6.36 -25.96
N PRO A 100 6.96 -7.02 -26.40
CA PRO A 100 6.18 -7.91 -25.54
C PRO A 100 7.00 -9.01 -24.85
N SER A 101 7.98 -9.59 -25.56
CA SER A 101 8.84 -10.64 -24.97
C SER A 101 9.78 -10.13 -23.88
N SER A 102 10.22 -8.86 -23.96
CA SER A 102 11.03 -8.22 -22.92
C SER A 102 10.20 -8.00 -21.67
N PHE A 103 8.98 -7.46 -21.81
CA PHE A 103 8.06 -7.28 -20.68
C PHE A 103 7.66 -8.62 -20.04
N ALA A 104 7.41 -9.67 -20.83
CA ALA A 104 7.14 -11.00 -20.29
C ALA A 104 8.32 -11.55 -19.46
N LYS A 105 9.56 -11.39 -19.94
CA LYS A 105 10.77 -11.75 -19.17
C LYS A 105 10.91 -10.92 -17.89
N LEU A 106 10.61 -9.62 -17.98
CA LEU A 106 10.66 -8.70 -16.85
C LEU A 106 9.67 -9.12 -15.75
N VAL A 107 8.41 -9.37 -16.14
CA VAL A 107 7.35 -9.79 -15.21
C VAL A 107 7.66 -11.15 -14.59
N ASN A 108 8.17 -12.10 -15.35
CA ASN A 108 8.59 -13.39 -14.78
C ASN A 108 9.62 -13.22 -13.66
N LYS A 109 10.62 -12.35 -13.87
CA LYS A 109 11.60 -12.03 -12.81
C LYS A 109 10.95 -11.33 -11.63
N VAL A 110 10.08 -10.34 -11.85
CA VAL A 110 9.34 -9.68 -10.76
C VAL A 110 8.55 -10.71 -9.93
N VAL A 111 7.82 -11.60 -10.59
CA VAL A 111 7.02 -12.63 -9.92
C VAL A 111 7.91 -13.59 -9.12
N PHE A 112 8.88 -14.23 -9.75
CA PHE A 112 9.64 -15.29 -9.09
C PHE A 112 10.72 -14.78 -8.14
N ASP A 113 11.37 -13.67 -8.46
CA ASP A 113 12.53 -13.17 -7.71
C ASP A 113 12.14 -12.14 -6.65
N LEU A 114 11.11 -11.31 -6.91
CA LEU A 114 10.68 -10.27 -5.96
C LEU A 114 9.46 -10.70 -5.13
N ILE A 115 8.41 -11.22 -5.78
CA ILE A 115 7.15 -11.58 -5.11
C ILE A 115 7.25 -12.95 -4.42
N TYR A 116 7.87 -13.95 -5.03
CA TYR A 116 8.01 -15.29 -4.46
C TYR A 116 9.42 -15.64 -4.00
N GLY A 117 10.39 -14.73 -4.19
CA GLY A 117 11.82 -15.05 -3.99
C GLY A 117 12.24 -15.28 -2.54
N SER A 118 11.56 -14.68 -1.56
CA SER A 118 11.83 -14.89 -0.13
C SER A 118 10.86 -15.88 0.50
N ALA A 119 9.56 -15.61 0.40
CA ALA A 119 8.47 -16.47 0.83
C ALA A 119 7.25 -16.26 -0.05
N ALA A 120 6.42 -17.29 -0.21
CA ALA A 120 5.15 -17.18 -0.89
C ALA A 120 4.21 -16.26 -0.10
N PRO A 121 3.68 -15.17 -0.69
CA PRO A 121 2.76 -14.29 0.00
C PRO A 121 1.33 -14.85 -0.02
N ASP A 122 0.58 -14.62 1.04
CA ASP A 122 -0.87 -14.84 1.08
C ASP A 122 -1.61 -13.76 0.27
N LEU A 123 -1.02 -12.56 0.19
CA LEU A 123 -1.63 -11.38 -0.40
C LEU A 123 -0.63 -10.55 -1.21
N VAL A 124 -1.03 -10.16 -2.43
CA VAL A 124 -0.31 -9.14 -3.20
C VAL A 124 -1.25 -7.98 -3.49
N ILE A 125 -0.87 -6.79 -3.02
CA ILE A 125 -1.57 -5.54 -3.27
C ILE A 125 -0.83 -4.81 -4.38
N VAL A 126 -1.55 -4.42 -5.44
CA VAL A 126 -0.95 -3.71 -6.58
C VAL A 126 -1.66 -2.38 -6.76
N GLU A 127 -0.92 -1.27 -6.75
CA GLU A 127 -1.44 0.03 -7.17
C GLU A 127 -1.96 -0.06 -8.62
N ARG A 128 -3.21 0.38 -8.84
CA ARG A 128 -3.74 0.54 -10.19
C ARG A 128 -3.18 1.79 -10.87
N GLN A 129 -2.54 1.61 -12.02
CA GLN A 129 -2.07 2.73 -12.83
C GLN A 129 -3.25 3.56 -13.36
N ARG A 130 -3.14 4.90 -13.22
CA ARG A 130 -4.15 5.84 -13.71
C ARG A 130 -3.91 6.18 -15.18
N PHE A 131 -4.96 6.13 -16.00
CA PHE A 131 -4.94 6.68 -17.36
C PHE A 131 -5.03 8.21 -17.32
N ARG A 132 -3.94 8.90 -17.68
CA ARG A 132 -3.84 10.37 -17.66
C ARG A 132 -2.94 10.87 -18.78
N THR A 133 -3.50 11.25 -19.92
CA THR A 133 -2.67 11.68 -21.06
C THR A 133 -2.25 13.14 -20.98
N MET A 134 -3.09 14.02 -20.40
CA MET A 134 -2.90 15.49 -20.31
C MET A 134 -2.24 16.11 -21.57
N GLY A 135 -2.51 15.54 -22.75
CA GLY A 135 -1.94 15.98 -24.03
C GLY A 135 -0.44 15.71 -24.28
N ASN A 136 0.30 15.09 -23.36
CA ASN A 136 1.75 14.87 -23.52
C ASN A 136 2.08 13.43 -23.97
N LYS A 137 2.70 13.30 -25.16
CA LYS A 137 3.05 12.01 -25.77
C LYS A 137 3.96 11.15 -24.88
N ASN A 138 4.92 11.75 -24.18
CA ASN A 138 5.84 11.01 -23.30
C ASN A 138 5.12 10.46 -22.06
N VAL A 139 4.10 11.17 -21.59
CA VAL A 139 3.25 10.70 -20.47
C VAL A 139 2.39 9.53 -20.93
N PHE A 140 1.83 9.62 -22.14
CA PHE A 140 1.05 8.52 -22.72
C PHE A 140 1.88 7.24 -22.88
N GLU A 141 3.08 7.33 -23.44
CA GLU A 141 3.96 6.18 -23.61
C GLU A 141 4.35 5.55 -22.27
N HIS A 142 4.73 6.36 -21.27
CA HIS A 142 5.03 5.86 -19.94
C HIS A 142 3.83 5.10 -19.33
N ILE A 143 2.63 5.68 -19.40
CA ILE A 143 1.41 5.05 -18.88
C ILE A 143 1.11 3.75 -19.61
N LEU A 144 1.23 3.73 -20.94
CA LEU A 144 1.00 2.52 -21.72
C LEU A 144 1.96 1.40 -21.30
N ARG A 145 3.25 1.71 -21.17
CA ARG A 145 4.26 0.75 -20.73
C ARG A 145 3.98 0.23 -19.32
N THR A 146 3.64 1.09 -18.36
CA THR A 146 3.28 0.68 -17.00
C THR A 146 1.99 -0.15 -16.97
N ASN A 147 0.97 0.19 -17.76
CA ASN A 147 -0.26 -0.59 -17.88
C ASN A 147 0.01 -2.00 -18.42
N VAL A 148 0.94 -2.15 -19.38
CA VAL A 148 1.35 -3.46 -19.90
C VAL A 148 2.04 -4.27 -18.79
N LEU A 149 2.93 -3.65 -18.01
CA LEU A 149 3.56 -4.29 -16.86
C LEU A 149 2.51 -4.77 -15.85
N GLU A 150 1.59 -3.90 -15.43
CA GLU A 150 0.48 -4.23 -14.51
C GLU A 150 -0.37 -5.38 -15.05
N SER A 151 -0.82 -5.30 -16.30
CA SER A 151 -1.70 -6.31 -16.90
C SER A 151 -1.02 -7.68 -17.01
N MET A 152 0.25 -7.71 -17.40
CA MET A 152 1.04 -8.94 -17.47
C MET A 152 1.31 -9.51 -16.07
N LEU A 153 1.53 -8.65 -15.07
CA LEU A 153 1.70 -9.07 -13.68
C LEU A 153 0.45 -9.79 -13.14
N TYR A 154 -0.73 -9.18 -13.30
CA TYR A 154 -2.01 -9.81 -12.93
C TYR A 154 -2.20 -11.13 -13.67
N SER A 155 -2.05 -11.13 -15.00
CA SER A 155 -2.23 -12.34 -15.81
C SER A 155 -1.30 -13.48 -15.39
N SER A 156 -0.04 -13.17 -15.06
CA SER A 156 0.94 -14.16 -14.62
C SER A 156 0.58 -14.75 -13.25
N LEU A 157 0.22 -13.90 -12.29
CA LEU A 157 -0.14 -14.33 -10.93
C LEU A 157 -1.43 -15.18 -10.92
N GLU A 158 -2.48 -14.73 -11.63
CA GLU A 158 -3.73 -15.49 -11.81
C GLU A 158 -3.48 -16.85 -12.50
N THR A 159 -2.63 -16.86 -13.52
CA THR A 159 -2.27 -18.10 -14.21
C THR A 159 -1.53 -19.07 -13.28
N LEU A 160 -0.61 -18.58 -12.45
CA LEU A 160 0.12 -19.41 -11.49
C LEU A 160 -0.83 -20.02 -10.45
N GLN A 161 -1.75 -19.22 -9.91
CA GLN A 161 -2.77 -19.71 -8.97
C GLN A 161 -3.64 -20.80 -9.61
N ARG A 162 -4.04 -20.64 -10.88
CA ARG A 162 -4.82 -21.65 -11.60
C ARG A 162 -4.03 -22.94 -11.85
N VAL A 163 -2.76 -22.83 -12.21
CA VAL A 163 -1.92 -24.00 -12.57
C VAL A 163 -1.47 -24.77 -11.34
N ASN A 164 -1.17 -24.10 -10.23
CA ASN A 164 -0.82 -24.76 -8.98
C ASN A 164 -1.35 -23.98 -7.76
N PRO A 165 -2.64 -24.17 -7.43
CA PRO A 165 -3.28 -23.40 -6.36
C PRO A 165 -2.70 -23.71 -4.98
N LYS A 166 -2.09 -24.89 -4.79
CA LYS A 166 -1.42 -25.24 -3.52
C LYS A 166 -0.12 -24.47 -3.31
N LYS A 167 0.61 -24.20 -4.39
CA LYS A 167 1.90 -23.49 -4.34
C LYS A 167 1.73 -21.97 -4.40
N TYR A 168 0.78 -21.49 -5.20
CA TYR A 168 0.56 -20.08 -5.50
C TYR A 168 -0.82 -19.63 -5.00
N CYS A 169 -1.10 -19.86 -3.71
CA CYS A 169 -2.34 -19.48 -3.05
C CYS A 169 -2.29 -18.01 -2.61
N THR A 170 -2.14 -17.10 -3.57
CA THR A 170 -2.00 -15.67 -3.31
C THR A 170 -3.25 -14.93 -3.74
N GLN A 171 -3.87 -14.19 -2.83
CA GLN A 171 -4.94 -13.26 -3.17
C GLN A 171 -4.37 -12.01 -3.83
N LEU A 172 -4.94 -11.59 -4.96
CA LEU A 172 -4.58 -10.34 -5.62
C LEU A 172 -5.59 -9.25 -5.28
N VAL A 173 -5.09 -8.10 -4.81
CA VAL A 173 -5.92 -6.95 -4.45
C VAL A 173 -5.50 -5.71 -5.23
N PRO A 174 -6.34 -5.25 -6.19
CA PRO A 174 -6.13 -3.96 -6.82
C PRO A 174 -6.39 -2.83 -5.83
N SER A 175 -5.43 -1.93 -5.69
CA SER A 175 -5.57 -0.76 -4.82
C SER A 175 -5.81 0.51 -5.63
N SER A 176 -6.72 1.35 -5.15
CA SER A 176 -7.00 2.66 -5.73
C SER A 176 -6.03 3.70 -5.17
N PRO A 177 -5.24 4.39 -6.02
CA PRO A 177 -4.37 5.43 -5.51
C PRO A 177 -5.15 6.63 -4.97
N GLN A 178 -6.41 6.85 -5.39
CA GLN A 178 -7.24 7.91 -4.81
C GLN A 178 -7.70 7.53 -3.40
N THR A 179 -8.07 6.27 -3.18
CA THR A 179 -8.57 5.80 -1.90
C THR A 179 -7.47 5.82 -0.84
N MET A 180 -6.26 5.31 -1.16
CA MET A 180 -5.10 5.39 -0.28
C MET A 180 -4.76 6.85 0.08
N VAL A 181 -4.70 7.73 -0.93
CA VAL A 181 -4.40 9.14 -0.70
C VAL A 181 -5.46 9.82 0.17
N HIS A 182 -6.76 9.58 -0.09
CA HIS A 182 -7.83 10.17 0.71
C HIS A 182 -7.90 9.62 2.13
N TYR A 183 -7.51 8.36 2.33
CA TYR A 183 -7.44 7.76 3.65
C TYR A 183 -6.36 8.44 4.50
N TRP A 184 -5.14 8.62 3.96
CA TRP A 184 -4.04 9.27 4.67
C TRP A 184 -4.05 10.81 4.62
N ALA A 185 -5.00 11.42 3.92
CA ALA A 185 -5.12 12.87 3.85
C ALA A 185 -5.72 13.44 5.15
N PRO A 186 -5.23 14.62 5.61
CA PRO A 186 -5.84 15.30 6.74
C PRO A 186 -7.30 15.71 6.42
N PRO A 187 -8.13 15.95 7.45
CA PRO A 187 -9.50 16.43 7.26
C PRO A 187 -9.56 17.73 6.43
N LYS A 188 -10.72 17.97 5.79
CA LYS A 188 -10.98 19.12 4.89
C LYS A 188 -10.78 20.52 5.50
N THR A 189 -10.41 20.62 6.78
CA THR A 189 -10.17 21.89 7.49
C THR A 189 -8.93 22.64 6.99
N GLN A 190 -8.10 22.04 6.11
CA GLN A 190 -6.88 22.67 5.57
C GLN A 190 -6.95 23.10 4.09
N GLY A 191 -8.15 23.23 3.52
CA GLY A 191 -8.32 23.63 2.12
C GLY A 191 -7.85 22.55 1.12
N PRO A 192 -7.79 22.88 -0.19
CA PRO A 192 -7.39 21.92 -1.21
C PRO A 192 -5.89 21.59 -1.11
N VAL A 193 -5.58 20.33 -0.83
CA VAL A 193 -4.21 19.80 -0.80
C VAL A 193 -3.69 19.63 -2.22
N THR A 194 -2.56 20.26 -2.54
CA THR A 194 -1.86 20.06 -3.82
C THR A 194 -1.23 18.68 -3.91
N ALA A 195 -0.96 18.19 -5.12
CA ALA A 195 -0.29 16.90 -5.31
C ALA A 195 1.10 16.83 -4.62
N LYS A 196 1.83 17.96 -4.59
CA LYS A 196 3.13 18.06 -3.90
C LYS A 196 2.97 17.90 -2.39
N GLN A 197 2.05 18.65 -1.79
CA GLN A 197 1.76 18.56 -0.35
C GLN A 197 1.30 17.16 0.02
N SER A 198 0.46 16.52 -0.80
CA SER A 198 0.00 15.15 -0.58
C SER A 198 1.18 14.16 -0.49
N LYS A 199 2.17 14.27 -1.39
CA LYS A 199 3.39 13.44 -1.35
C LYS A 199 4.22 13.71 -0.09
N GLU A 200 4.43 14.98 0.24
CA GLU A 200 5.21 15.38 1.42
C GLU A 200 4.57 14.87 2.72
N MET A 201 3.25 14.94 2.86
CA MET A 201 2.55 14.42 4.03
C MET A 201 2.70 12.92 4.19
N ARG A 202 2.58 12.15 3.11
CA ARG A 202 2.75 10.69 3.15
C ARG A 202 4.17 10.29 3.54
N MET A 203 5.18 10.96 2.99
CA MET A 203 6.56 10.75 3.43
C MET A 203 6.76 11.12 4.90
N LYS A 204 6.16 12.21 5.40
CA LYS A 204 6.22 12.60 6.81
C LYS A 204 5.60 11.56 7.74
N LEU A 205 4.44 11.00 7.37
CA LEU A 205 3.78 9.93 8.14
C LEU A 205 4.71 8.71 8.27
N VAL A 206 5.21 8.22 7.14
CA VAL A 206 6.11 7.05 7.11
C VAL A 206 7.42 7.34 7.85
N ASP A 207 8.01 8.51 7.65
CA ASP A 207 9.25 8.91 8.35
C ASP A 207 9.06 9.00 9.87
N HIS A 208 7.91 9.49 10.31
CA HIS A 208 7.57 9.53 11.73
C HIS A 208 7.45 8.12 12.31
N TRP A 209 6.68 7.24 11.69
CA TRP A 209 6.53 5.86 12.14
C TRP A 209 7.85 5.07 12.06
N LEU A 210 8.68 5.35 11.07
CA LEU A 210 10.02 4.78 10.97
C LEU A 210 10.89 5.18 12.17
N LYS A 211 10.92 6.47 12.52
CA LYS A 211 11.65 6.96 13.70
C LYS A 211 11.18 6.28 14.99
N LEU A 212 9.88 6.10 15.15
CA LEU A 212 9.32 5.38 16.31
C LEU A 212 9.73 3.90 16.32
N ALA A 213 9.67 3.22 15.16
CA ALA A 213 10.04 1.82 15.04
C ALA A 213 11.53 1.57 15.35
N LEU A 214 12.40 2.49 14.95
CA LEU A 214 13.84 2.44 15.21
C LEU A 214 14.20 2.53 16.69
N VAL A 215 13.41 3.26 17.48
CA VAL A 215 13.63 3.39 18.93
C VAL A 215 12.79 2.42 19.76
N GLY A 216 12.09 1.48 19.11
CA GLY A 216 11.21 0.52 19.79
C GLY A 216 9.93 1.12 20.38
N SER A 217 9.59 2.35 20.01
CA SER A 217 8.33 3.00 20.42
C SER A 217 7.14 2.47 19.62
N LYS A 218 5.92 2.73 20.12
CA LYS A 218 4.67 2.34 19.45
C LYS A 218 4.59 2.96 18.05
N SER A 219 4.73 2.14 17.02
CA SER A 219 4.66 2.51 15.60
C SER A 219 3.62 1.69 14.86
N ARG A 220 3.21 2.15 13.67
CA ARG A 220 2.28 1.43 12.77
C ARG A 220 2.90 0.15 12.18
N PHE A 221 4.22 0.00 12.23
CA PHE A 221 4.93 -1.21 11.87
C PHE A 221 6.17 -1.39 12.76
N ARG A 222 6.68 -2.61 12.81
CA ARG A 222 7.98 -2.95 13.40
C ARG A 222 8.97 -3.29 12.30
N LEU A 223 10.25 -3.18 12.60
CA LEU A 223 11.31 -3.62 11.70
C LEU A 223 11.71 -5.06 12.06
N VAL A 224 11.92 -5.90 11.06
CA VAL A 224 12.66 -7.14 11.28
C VAL A 224 14.08 -6.78 11.73
N ASP A 225 14.58 -7.51 12.74
CA ASP A 225 15.93 -7.35 13.28
C ASP A 225 16.33 -5.90 13.61
N SER A 226 15.44 -5.17 14.31
CA SER A 226 15.61 -3.73 14.63
C SER A 226 16.93 -3.38 15.34
N ALA A 227 17.56 -4.34 16.03
CA ALA A 227 18.83 -4.18 16.73
C ALA A 227 20.03 -3.88 15.80
N ILE A 228 19.89 -4.09 14.49
CA ILE A 228 20.96 -3.86 13.50
C ILE A 228 21.08 -2.36 13.16
N PHE A 229 20.06 -1.55 13.43
CA PHE A 229 20.02 -0.15 12.98
C PHE A 229 20.62 0.81 14.00
N GLN A 230 21.58 1.62 13.55
CA GLN A 230 22.09 2.76 14.30
C GLN A 230 21.33 4.03 13.88
N PRO A 231 20.44 4.60 14.71
CA PRO A 231 19.60 5.75 14.34
C PRO A 231 20.40 6.99 13.88
N SER A 232 21.65 7.11 14.34
CA SER A 232 22.55 8.24 14.05
C SER A 232 22.89 8.41 12.57
N GLN A 233 22.83 7.34 11.76
CA GLN A 233 23.08 7.42 10.32
C GLN A 233 21.93 8.12 9.57
N LEU A 234 20.70 7.95 10.04
CA LEU A 234 19.49 8.48 9.41
C LEU A 234 19.22 9.95 9.76
N LEU A 235 19.71 10.39 10.92
CA LEU A 235 19.56 11.78 11.40
C LEU A 235 20.29 12.81 10.52
N LYS A 236 21.23 12.38 9.68
CA LYS A 236 21.98 13.27 8.76
C LYS A 236 21.25 13.56 7.45
N ALA A 237 20.15 12.88 7.15
CA ALA A 237 19.43 13.03 5.90
C ALA A 237 18.74 14.40 5.79
N LYS A 238 18.95 15.08 4.65
CA LYS A 238 18.51 16.46 4.39
C LYS A 238 16.99 16.62 4.24
N SER A 239 16.24 15.53 4.08
CA SER A 239 14.78 15.53 3.92
C SER A 239 14.19 14.17 4.29
N ASP A 240 12.87 14.14 4.54
CA ASP A 240 12.13 12.88 4.77
C ASP A 240 12.31 11.92 3.59
N SER A 241 12.17 12.44 2.37
CA SER A 241 12.35 11.67 1.12
C SER A 241 13.72 10.98 1.05
N ARG A 242 14.78 11.71 1.39
CA ARG A 242 16.15 11.16 1.38
C ARG A 242 16.34 10.14 2.49
N ARG A 243 15.79 10.40 3.68
CA ARG A 243 15.90 9.50 4.83
C ARG A 243 15.22 8.15 4.60
N LEU A 244 14.04 8.14 3.98
CA LEU A 244 13.37 6.88 3.63
C LEU A 244 14.22 6.08 2.63
N TYR A 245 14.83 6.75 1.65
CA TYR A 245 15.70 6.11 0.68
C TYR A 245 16.99 5.56 1.32
N ASP A 246 17.69 6.36 2.13
CA ASP A 246 18.91 5.93 2.83
C ASP A 246 18.61 4.78 3.80
N PHE A 247 17.46 4.84 4.50
CA PHE A 247 17.02 3.74 5.35
C PHE A 247 16.80 2.46 4.54
N MET A 248 16.13 2.55 3.39
CA MET A 248 15.89 1.42 2.52
C MET A 248 17.19 0.70 2.11
N GLU A 249 18.23 1.46 1.75
CA GLU A 249 19.54 0.87 1.38
C GLU A 249 20.12 0.08 2.56
N ILE A 250 20.21 0.69 3.74
CA ILE A 250 20.76 0.06 4.95
C ILE A 250 19.91 -1.13 5.40
N PHE A 251 18.58 -0.99 5.34
CA PHE A 251 17.60 -2.00 5.75
C PHE A 251 17.74 -3.30 4.95
N ASN A 252 17.98 -3.15 3.65
CA ASN A 252 18.07 -4.28 2.74
C ASN A 252 19.45 -4.90 2.64
N GLU A 253 20.51 -4.12 2.84
CA GLU A 253 21.90 -4.64 2.85
C GLU A 253 22.10 -5.74 3.90
N ASN A 254 21.42 -5.58 5.04
CA ASN A 254 21.48 -6.52 6.17
C ASN A 254 20.43 -7.64 6.08
N ASN A 255 19.62 -7.68 5.02
CA ASN A 255 18.55 -8.66 4.88
C ASN A 255 19.09 -10.02 4.39
N LYS A 256 18.65 -11.12 5.01
CA LYS A 256 19.01 -12.48 4.58
C LYS A 256 18.55 -12.81 3.16
N HIS A 257 17.44 -12.24 2.74
CA HIS A 257 16.87 -12.37 1.40
C HIS A 257 17.17 -11.12 0.54
N LYS A 258 18.35 -10.51 0.72
CA LYS A 258 18.71 -9.31 -0.03
C LYS A 258 18.63 -9.56 -1.54
N ILE A 259 18.00 -8.62 -2.22
CA ILE A 259 17.98 -8.57 -3.68
C ILE A 259 19.19 -7.77 -4.14
N SER A 260 20.00 -8.35 -5.04
CA SER A 260 21.11 -7.64 -5.67
C SER A 260 20.57 -6.58 -6.63
N VAL A 261 20.48 -5.34 -6.15
CA VAL A 261 20.16 -4.18 -6.99
C VAL A 261 21.50 -3.61 -7.47
N SER A 262 21.73 -3.55 -8.79
CA SER A 262 22.88 -2.81 -9.35
C SER A 262 22.76 -1.32 -9.02
N GLU A 263 23.86 -0.55 -9.07
CA GLU A 263 23.84 0.91 -8.89
C GLU A 263 22.60 1.53 -9.55
N SER A 264 21.68 2.02 -8.71
CA SER A 264 20.34 2.29 -9.16
C SER A 264 20.35 3.54 -10.05
N SER A 265 19.87 3.42 -11.28
CA SER A 265 19.48 4.56 -12.10
C SER A 265 18.23 5.27 -11.54
N ALA A 266 17.59 4.68 -10.52
CA ALA A 266 16.46 5.27 -9.84
C ALA A 266 16.91 6.48 -9.02
N LYS A 267 16.11 7.55 -9.07
CA LYS A 267 16.39 8.74 -8.26
C LYS A 267 16.23 8.39 -6.77
N ALA A 268 17.22 8.80 -5.96
CA ALA A 268 17.24 8.70 -4.50
C ALA A 268 16.13 9.55 -3.85
N LYS A 269 14.90 9.06 -3.95
CA LYS A 269 13.66 9.69 -3.49
C LYS A 269 12.77 8.64 -2.84
N GLY A 270 12.17 9.00 -1.73
CA GLY A 270 11.34 8.13 -0.91
C GLY A 270 9.83 8.23 -1.12
N ASP A 271 9.33 8.93 -2.14
CA ASP A 271 7.87 9.02 -2.34
C ASP A 271 7.27 7.67 -2.77
N ASP A 272 7.87 6.96 -3.72
CA ASP A 272 7.42 5.62 -4.13
C ASP A 272 7.60 4.57 -3.01
N LEU A 273 8.63 4.76 -2.16
CA LEU A 273 8.84 3.93 -0.96
C LEU A 273 7.68 4.12 0.01
N ALA A 274 7.35 5.37 0.34
CA ALA A 274 6.24 5.68 1.21
C ALA A 274 4.92 5.10 0.66
N ASP A 275 4.66 5.26 -0.65
CA ASP A 275 3.42 4.79 -1.28
C ASP A 275 3.28 3.26 -1.19
N SER A 276 4.32 2.50 -1.54
CA SER A 276 4.30 1.02 -1.42
C SER A 276 4.01 0.54 0.02
N LEU A 277 4.61 1.16 1.04
CA LEU A 277 4.36 0.79 2.44
C LEU A 277 2.95 1.20 2.88
N LEU A 278 2.49 2.40 2.50
CA LEU A 278 1.17 2.91 2.84
C LEU A 278 0.05 2.08 2.23
N TYR A 279 0.26 1.45 1.06
CA TYR A 279 -0.73 0.49 0.54
C TYR A 279 -0.91 -0.72 1.44
N GLY A 280 0.19 -1.30 1.93
CA GLY A 280 0.13 -2.41 2.89
C GLY A 280 -0.55 -1.99 4.19
N LEU A 281 -0.13 -0.87 4.78
CA LEU A 281 -0.72 -0.36 6.03
C LEU A 281 -2.20 0.02 5.88
N SER A 282 -2.57 0.66 4.75
CA SER A 282 -3.97 0.97 4.44
C SER A 282 -4.81 -0.28 4.39
N TRP A 283 -4.34 -1.32 3.69
CA TRP A 283 -5.11 -2.56 3.58
C TRP A 283 -5.35 -3.21 4.94
N VAL A 284 -4.34 -3.23 5.81
CA VAL A 284 -4.48 -3.76 7.18
C VAL A 284 -5.54 -2.98 7.95
N ASP A 285 -5.52 -1.64 7.88
CA ASP A 285 -6.54 -0.82 8.51
C ASP A 285 -7.93 -1.04 7.89
N TYR A 286 -8.02 -1.18 6.56
CA TYR A 286 -9.28 -1.43 5.87
C TYR A 286 -9.93 -2.74 6.32
N GLU A 287 -9.17 -3.82 6.41
CA GLU A 287 -9.70 -5.10 6.87
C GLU A 287 -10.11 -5.05 8.36
N ARG A 288 -9.32 -4.40 9.22
CA ARG A 288 -9.72 -4.18 10.63
C ARG A 288 -11.02 -3.40 10.73
N ASN A 289 -11.13 -2.31 9.98
CA ASN A 289 -12.32 -1.47 9.98
C ASN A 289 -13.54 -2.22 9.43
N LYS A 290 -13.38 -3.08 8.42
CA LYS A 290 -14.45 -3.96 7.94
C LYS A 290 -14.97 -4.88 9.04
N HIS A 291 -14.07 -5.52 9.79
CA HIS A 291 -14.43 -6.36 10.94
C HIS A 291 -15.16 -5.55 12.03
N GLU A 292 -14.56 -4.45 12.49
CA GLU A 292 -15.14 -3.60 13.55
C GLU A 292 -16.53 -3.07 13.15
N LEU A 293 -16.72 -2.68 11.89
CA LEU A 293 -17.99 -2.17 11.38
C LEU A 293 -19.01 -3.28 11.11
N TRP A 294 -18.57 -4.47 10.70
CA TRP A 294 -19.45 -5.62 10.55
C TRP A 294 -20.10 -5.97 11.89
N ASP A 295 -19.29 -6.08 12.95
CA ASP A 295 -19.77 -6.37 14.31
C ASP A 295 -20.70 -5.26 14.81
N ALA A 296 -20.37 -3.99 14.53
CA ALA A 296 -21.19 -2.85 14.92
C ALA A 296 -22.51 -2.74 14.15
N ILE A 297 -22.55 -3.19 12.90
CA ILE A 297 -23.81 -3.33 12.14
C ILE A 297 -24.67 -4.40 12.80
N GLU A 298 -24.09 -5.52 13.23
CA GLU A 298 -24.85 -6.56 13.90
C GLU A 298 -25.39 -6.10 15.26
N ALA A 299 -24.57 -5.41 16.04
CA ALA A 299 -24.95 -4.84 17.34
C ALA A 299 -25.86 -3.60 17.25
N GLY A 300 -25.99 -2.97 16.06
CA GLY A 300 -26.84 -1.79 15.86
C GLY A 300 -26.23 -0.47 16.32
N ASN A 301 -24.91 -0.39 16.53
CA ASN A 301 -24.17 0.79 16.97
C ASN A 301 -23.12 1.28 15.96
N VAL A 302 -23.32 0.98 14.67
CA VAL A 302 -22.40 1.31 13.56
C VAL A 302 -21.99 2.78 13.50
N SER A 303 -22.90 3.73 13.78
CA SER A 303 -22.58 5.17 13.73
C SER A 303 -21.55 5.56 14.79
N GLU A 304 -21.72 5.09 16.03
CA GLU A 304 -20.78 5.32 17.13
C GLU A 304 -19.41 4.71 16.81
N ARG A 305 -19.39 3.45 16.36
CA ARG A 305 -18.14 2.78 15.98
C ARG A 305 -17.43 3.49 14.82
N LEU A 306 -18.18 3.95 13.82
CA LEU A 306 -17.64 4.70 12.69
C LEU A 306 -16.98 6.01 13.15
N ASP A 307 -17.61 6.72 14.07
CA ASP A 307 -17.09 7.96 14.64
C ASP A 307 -15.81 7.71 15.45
N GLU A 308 -15.74 6.64 16.23
CA GLU A 308 -14.53 6.22 16.95
C GLU A 308 -13.37 5.89 15.99
N ILE A 309 -13.61 5.06 14.97
CA ILE A 309 -12.61 4.69 13.96
C ILE A 309 -12.07 5.95 13.29
N THR A 310 -12.98 6.82 12.88
CA THR A 310 -12.66 8.06 12.17
C THR A 310 -11.87 9.02 13.05
N SER A 311 -12.27 9.20 14.30
CA SER A 311 -11.62 10.11 15.25
C SER A 311 -10.21 9.62 15.61
N ARG A 312 -10.06 8.34 15.96
CA ARG A 312 -8.76 7.70 16.25
C ARG A 312 -7.76 7.89 15.10
N HIS A 313 -8.22 7.66 13.87
CA HIS A 313 -7.39 7.84 12.67
C HIS A 313 -6.98 9.29 12.45
N PHE A 314 -7.93 10.22 12.61
CA PHE A 314 -7.67 11.65 12.42
C PHE A 314 -6.77 12.26 13.49
N GLU A 315 -6.92 11.84 14.74
CA GLU A 315 -6.08 12.28 15.85
C GLU A 315 -4.62 11.91 15.59
N GLU A 316 -4.36 10.67 15.17
CA GLU A 316 -3.01 10.23 14.83
C GLU A 316 -2.42 11.05 13.69
N ILE A 317 -3.09 11.11 12.53
CA ILE A 317 -2.60 11.85 11.37
C ILE A 317 -2.33 13.31 11.74
N SER A 318 -3.26 13.94 12.46
CA SER A 318 -3.14 15.34 12.85
C SER A 318 -1.98 15.56 13.82
N SER A 319 -1.72 14.64 14.75
CA SER A 319 -0.59 14.73 15.67
C SER A 319 0.76 14.71 14.96
N ILE A 320 0.87 14.00 13.84
CA ILE A 320 2.09 13.87 13.06
C ILE A 320 2.26 15.06 12.10
N LEU A 321 1.18 15.51 11.48
CA LEU A 321 1.21 16.54 10.43
C LEU A 321 1.07 17.98 10.95
N LYS A 322 0.92 18.19 12.26
CA LYS A 322 0.91 19.54 12.86
C LYS A 322 2.15 20.33 12.43
N PRO A 323 2.00 21.60 11.97
CA PRO A 323 3.14 22.47 11.79
C PRO A 323 3.86 22.63 13.14
N LYS A 324 5.18 22.43 13.15
CA LYS A 324 6.02 22.73 14.30
C LYS A 324 6.20 24.23 14.48
#